data_AF-A0A9N9EEG5-F1
#
_entry.id   AF-A0A9N9EEG5-F1
#
_cell.length_a   1.000
_cell.length_b   1.000
_cell.length_c   1.000
_cell.angle_alpha   90.00
_cell.angle_beta   90.00
_cell.angle_gamma   90.00
#
_symmetry.space_group_name_H-M   'P 1'
#
loop_
_entity.id
_entity.type
_entity.pdbx_description
1 polymer ?
#
loop_
_entity_poly.entity_id
_entity_poly.type
_entity_poly.pdbx_seq_one_letter_code
_entity_poly.pdbx_strand_id
1 'polypeptide(L)'
;MATELRAPTDKELAEFVYTKTLAQDARDKSINVLGRLAKSPTDEPQNAILLFQRTAFDEGEILDTSSRFHTWKPIEFNDIYYRYTGQMHDIERYPAFKATLIWPATEA
;
A
#
# COMPACT_ATOMS: atom_id res chain seq x y z
N MET A 1 -20.86 -17.37 22.20
CA MET A 1 -20.89 -17.43 20.72
C MET A 1 -19.58 -16.83 20.23
N ALA A 2 -18.74 -17.61 19.55
CA ALA A 2 -17.49 -17.09 19.00
C ALA A 2 -17.82 -16.23 17.79
N THR A 3 -17.61 -14.92 17.88
CA THR A 3 -17.78 -14.02 16.76
C THR A 3 -16.74 -14.38 15.71
N GLU A 4 -17.15 -14.90 14.56
CA GLU A 4 -16.24 -15.22 13.47
C GLU A 4 -15.43 -13.97 13.09
N LEU A 5 -14.11 -14.13 13.09
CA LEU A 5 -13.15 -13.15 12.59
C LEU A 5 -13.24 -13.18 11.07
N ARG A 6 -14.03 -12.28 10.47
CA ARG A 6 -13.97 -12.00 9.03
C ARG A 6 -12.98 -10.88 8.76
N ALA A 7 -12.39 -10.89 7.57
CA ALA A 7 -11.66 -9.74 7.05
C ALA A 7 -12.61 -8.54 6.86
N PRO A 8 -12.14 -7.30 7.09
CA PRO A 8 -12.90 -6.12 6.75
C PRO A 8 -13.08 -6.01 5.22
N THR A 9 -14.17 -5.38 4.82
CA THR A 9 -14.41 -4.99 3.42
C THR A 9 -13.51 -3.82 3.03
N ASP A 10 -13.42 -3.55 1.73
CA ASP A 10 -12.77 -2.38 1.16
C ASP A 10 -13.30 -1.06 1.76
N LYS A 11 -14.63 -0.96 1.91
CA LYS A 11 -15.30 0.21 2.50
C LYS A 11 -14.95 0.38 3.97
N GLU A 12 -14.94 -0.71 4.73
CA GLU A 12 -14.56 -0.66 6.15
C GLU A 12 -13.10 -0.25 6.30
N LEU A 13 -12.20 -0.79 5.48
CA LEU A 13 -10.78 -0.43 5.51
C LEU A 13 -10.53 1.05 5.15
N ALA A 14 -11.38 1.64 4.32
CA ALA A 14 -11.31 3.06 3.98
C ALA A 14 -11.60 3.99 5.18
N GLU A 15 -12.28 3.48 6.22
CA GLU A 15 -12.53 4.20 7.48
C GLU A 15 -11.33 4.15 8.45
N PHE A 16 -10.19 3.60 8.02
CA PHE A 16 -8.98 3.57 8.84
C PHE A 16 -8.48 4.99 9.17
N VAL A 17 -8.39 5.30 10.47
CA VAL A 17 -7.90 6.59 10.95
C VAL A 17 -6.45 6.46 11.37
N TYR A 18 -5.54 6.99 10.56
CA TYR A 18 -4.10 7.05 10.86
C TYR A 18 -3.83 7.75 12.20
N THR A 19 -2.91 7.19 12.99
CA THR A 19 -2.43 7.78 14.24
C THR A 19 -0.93 8.09 14.18
N LYS A 20 -0.09 7.11 13.87
CA LYS A 20 1.38 7.30 13.78
C LYS A 20 2.07 6.27 12.88
N THR A 21 3.21 6.62 12.33
CA THR A 21 4.13 5.67 11.71
C THR A 21 4.88 4.89 12.79
N LEU A 22 4.89 3.57 12.69
CA LEU A 22 5.63 2.68 13.59
C LEU A 22 7.04 2.40 13.05
N ALA A 23 7.14 2.16 11.74
CA ALA A 23 8.40 1.89 11.06
C ALA A 23 8.28 2.28 9.58
N GLN A 24 9.39 2.68 8.98
CA GLN A 24 9.48 2.97 7.56
C GLN A 24 10.86 2.56 7.06
N ASP A 25 10.91 1.87 5.92
CA ASP A 25 12.15 1.51 5.26
C ASP A 25 12.09 1.95 3.79
N ALA A 26 12.94 2.92 3.44
CA ALA A 26 13.02 3.46 2.09
C ALA A 26 13.68 2.48 1.11
N ARG A 27 14.59 1.61 1.60
CA ARG A 27 15.26 0.58 0.79
C ARG A 27 14.26 -0.51 0.39
N ASP A 28 13.51 -1.01 1.37
CA ASP A 28 12.50 -2.05 1.14
C ASP A 28 11.15 -1.51 0.64
N LYS A 29 11.05 -0.17 0.55
CA LYS A 29 9.86 0.57 0.11
C LYS A 29 8.61 0.14 0.89
N SER A 30 8.76 0.10 2.21
CA SER A 30 7.72 -0.32 3.15
C SER A 30 7.44 0.74 4.21
N ILE A 31 6.20 0.76 4.71
CA ILE A 31 5.78 1.60 5.82
C ILE A 31 4.73 0.87 6.66
N ASN A 32 4.92 0.87 7.97
CA ASN A 32 4.02 0.29 8.94
C ASN A 32 3.38 1.43 9.73
N VAL A 33 2.05 1.50 9.74
CA VAL A 33 1.31 2.57 10.38
C VAL A 33 0.32 2.02 11.41
N LEU A 34 0.26 2.68 12.56
CA LEU A 34 -0.78 2.49 13.56
C LEU A 34 -1.94 3.44 13.28
N GLY A 35 -3.15 2.93 13.42
CA GLY A 35 -4.36 3.71 13.39
C GLY A 35 -5.48 3.06 14.19
N ARG A 36 -6.70 3.52 13.96
CA ARG A 36 -7.91 2.95 14.54
C ARG A 36 -8.88 2.54 13.44
N LEU A 37 -9.56 1.42 13.64
CA LEU A 37 -10.52 0.85 12.72
C LEU A 37 -11.70 0.26 13.50
N ALA A 38 -12.93 0.57 13.06
CA ALA A 38 -14.16 0.01 13.61
C ALA A 38 -14.67 -1.14 12.73
N LYS A 39 -15.31 -2.15 13.35
CA LYS A 39 -15.88 -3.31 12.64
C LYS A 39 -17.28 -3.06 12.10
N SER A 40 -17.97 -2.13 12.72
CA SER A 40 -19.28 -1.62 12.35
C SER A 40 -19.30 -0.14 12.67
N PRO A 41 -20.12 0.68 11.98
CA PRO A 41 -20.33 2.09 12.34
C PRO A 41 -20.72 2.33 13.81
N THR A 42 -21.23 1.29 14.49
CA THR A 42 -21.68 1.33 15.89
C THR A 42 -20.62 0.88 16.89
N ASP A 43 -19.53 0.28 16.43
CA ASP A 43 -18.51 -0.30 17.31
C ASP A 43 -17.46 0.75 17.69
N GLU A 44 -16.89 0.63 18.89
CA GLU A 44 -15.75 1.46 19.25
C GLU A 44 -14.53 1.13 18.35
N PRO A 45 -13.87 2.14 17.76
CA PRO A 45 -12.70 1.91 16.93
C PRO A 45 -11.56 1.26 17.72
N GLN A 46 -11.07 0.12 17.26
CA GLN A 46 -9.98 -0.61 17.88
C GLN A 46 -8.65 -0.27 17.21
N ASN A 47 -7.54 -0.46 17.92
CA ASN A 47 -6.21 -0.27 17.34
C ASN A 47 -6.00 -1.24 16.17
N ALA A 48 -5.45 -0.73 15.08
CA ALA A 48 -5.15 -1.49 13.88
C ALA A 48 -3.79 -1.08 13.32
N ILE A 49 -3.04 -2.04 12.81
CA ILE A 49 -1.75 -1.79 12.13
C ILE A 49 -1.90 -2.16 10.66
N LEU A 50 -1.53 -1.23 9.78
CA LEU A 50 -1.40 -1.47 8.35
C LEU A 50 0.06 -1.47 7.95
N LEU A 51 0.46 -2.55 7.28
CA LEU A 51 1.79 -2.71 6.72
C LEU A 51 1.67 -2.60 5.21
N PHE A 52 2.24 -1.56 4.64
CA PHE A 52 2.27 -1.34 3.20
C PHE A 52 3.67 -1.66 2.67
N GLN A 53 3.73 -2.41 1.58
CA GLN A 53 4.98 -2.70 0.89
C GLN A 53 4.78 -2.59 -0.62
N ARG A 54 5.64 -1.85 -1.30
CA ARG A 54 5.60 -1.77 -2.75
C ARG A 54 5.84 -3.15 -3.37
N THR A 55 5.09 -3.48 -4.40
CA THR A 55 5.31 -4.70 -5.18
C THR A 55 6.59 -4.57 -6.01
N ALA A 56 7.32 -5.67 -6.14
CA ALA A 56 8.46 -5.73 -7.05
C ALA A 56 7.96 -5.73 -8.50
N PHE A 57 8.80 -5.27 -9.42
CA PHE A 57 8.57 -5.48 -10.83
C PHE A 57 8.76 -6.96 -11.15
N ASP A 58 7.80 -7.55 -11.86
CA ASP A 58 7.97 -8.83 -12.53
C ASP A 58 8.52 -8.60 -13.96
N GLU A 59 9.39 -9.49 -14.40
CA GLU A 59 10.11 -9.36 -15.68
C GLU A 59 9.15 -9.33 -16.87
N GLY A 60 8.07 -10.11 -16.81
CA GLY A 60 7.03 -10.13 -17.84
C GLY A 60 6.33 -8.77 -18.01
N GLU A 61 6.23 -8.00 -16.92
CA GLU A 61 5.61 -6.68 -16.91
C GLU A 61 6.54 -5.59 -17.46
N ILE A 62 7.86 -5.80 -17.40
CA ILE A 62 8.86 -4.86 -17.93
C ILE A 62 8.93 -4.97 -19.45
N LEU A 63 8.71 -6.17 -20.01
CA LEU A 63 8.75 -6.38 -21.46
C LEU A 63 7.64 -5.64 -22.21
N ASP A 64 6.53 -5.28 -21.53
CA ASP A 64 5.47 -4.44 -22.06
C ASP A 64 5.39 -3.09 -21.34
N THR A 65 6.48 -2.32 -21.43
CA THR A 65 6.54 -0.97 -20.85
C THR A 65 5.44 -0.04 -21.40
N SER A 66 4.99 -0.23 -22.63
CA SER A 66 3.89 0.54 -23.24
C SER A 66 2.55 0.32 -22.55
N SER A 67 2.23 -0.91 -22.15
CA SER A 67 0.98 -1.23 -21.45
C SER A 67 1.06 -1.08 -19.93
N ARG A 68 2.22 -0.66 -19.41
CA ARG A 68 2.35 -0.41 -17.97
C ARG A 68 2.58 1.04 -17.61
N PHE A 69 3.28 1.81 -18.44
CA PHE A 69 3.63 3.19 -18.13
C PHE A 69 2.85 4.17 -19.01
N HIS A 70 2.06 5.04 -18.39
CA HIS A 70 1.23 6.01 -19.09
C HIS A 70 2.03 7.25 -19.53
N THR A 71 2.90 7.75 -18.64
CA THR A 71 3.69 8.95 -18.89
C THR A 71 5.09 8.82 -18.33
N TRP A 72 6.04 9.46 -19.02
CA TRP A 72 7.42 9.60 -18.58
C TRP A 72 7.74 11.08 -18.46
N LYS A 73 8.04 11.53 -17.24
CA LYS A 73 8.44 12.92 -16.98
C LYS A 73 9.94 12.97 -16.71
N PRO A 74 10.72 13.70 -17.51
CA PRO A 74 12.16 13.82 -17.29
C PRO A 74 12.45 14.52 -15.97
N ILE A 75 13.48 14.06 -15.26
CA ILE A 75 13.97 14.62 -13.99
C ILE A 75 15.36 15.21 -14.19
N GLU A 76 16.24 14.48 -14.90
CA GLU A 76 17.65 14.84 -15.03
C GLU A 76 18.19 14.38 -16.38
N PHE A 77 19.10 15.18 -16.93
CA PHE A 77 19.84 14.89 -18.15
C PHE A 77 21.32 15.21 -17.94
N ASN A 78 22.19 14.26 -18.24
CA ASN A 78 23.63 14.44 -18.23
C ASN A 78 24.29 13.57 -19.32
N ASP A 79 24.62 14.20 -20.45
CA ASP A 79 25.25 13.58 -21.62
C ASP A 79 24.46 12.39 -22.19
N ILE A 80 24.82 11.16 -21.85
CA ILE A 80 24.10 9.95 -22.27
C ILE A 80 23.13 9.43 -21.20
N TYR A 81 23.13 10.00 -19.99
CA TYR A 81 22.27 9.58 -18.88
C TYR A 81 21.01 10.42 -18.82
N TYR A 82 19.87 9.76 -18.93
CA TYR A 82 18.54 10.36 -18.83
C TYR A 82 17.78 9.68 -17.69
N ARG A 83 17.21 10.48 -16.78
CA ARG A 83 16.37 9.98 -15.67
C ARG A 83 14.95 10.50 -15.81
N TYR A 84 13.98 9.62 -15.55
CA TYR A 84 12.55 9.91 -15.66
C TYR A 84 11.79 9.42 -14.43
N THR A 85 10.69 10.09 -14.10
CA THR A 85 9.60 9.49 -13.30
C THR A 85 8.58 8.90 -14.26
N GLY A 86 8.27 7.61 -14.08
CA GLY A 86 7.19 6.93 -14.79
C GLY A 86 5.91 6.90 -13.95
N GLN A 87 4.77 7.16 -14.55
CA GLN A 87 3.46 6.88 -13.95
C GLN A 87 2.91 5.56 -14.50
N MET A 88 2.49 4.67 -13.61
CA MET A 88 1.93 3.37 -13.99
C MET A 88 0.43 3.48 -14.28
N HIS A 89 -0.09 2.67 -15.20
CA HIS A 89 -1.52 2.42 -15.39
C HIS A 89 -1.86 0.95 -15.14
N ASP A 90 -3.15 0.62 -15.20
CA ASP A 90 -3.66 -0.74 -15.00
C ASP A 90 -3.24 -1.35 -13.64
N ILE A 91 -3.58 -0.63 -12.57
CA ILE A 91 -3.33 -1.06 -11.18
C ILE A 91 -4.10 -2.34 -10.80
N GLU A 92 -5.13 -2.71 -11.56
CA GLU A 92 -5.87 -3.96 -11.37
C GLU A 92 -5.04 -5.17 -11.80
N ARG A 93 -4.37 -5.07 -12.94
CA ARG A 93 -3.44 -6.10 -13.42
C ARG A 93 -2.09 -6.05 -12.70
N TYR A 94 -1.65 -4.86 -12.32
CA TYR A 94 -0.33 -4.60 -11.73
C TYR A 94 -0.47 -3.83 -10.40
N PRO A 95 -0.81 -4.52 -9.30
CA PRO A 95 -1.04 -3.85 -8.02
C PRO A 95 0.22 -3.12 -7.55
N ALA A 96 0.08 -1.85 -7.16
CA ALA A 96 1.21 -0.98 -6.82
C ALA A 96 1.87 -1.31 -5.47
N PHE A 97 1.10 -1.89 -4.55
CA PHE A 97 1.54 -2.29 -3.23
C PHE A 97 0.71 -3.45 -2.73
N LYS A 98 1.26 -4.19 -1.77
CA LYS A 98 0.50 -5.11 -0.92
C LYS A 98 0.27 -4.46 0.44
N ALA A 99 -0.88 -4.74 1.04
CA ALA A 99 -1.24 -4.31 2.38
C ALA A 99 -1.48 -5.53 3.28
N THR A 100 -0.98 -5.50 4.50
CA THR A 100 -1.31 -6.47 5.56
C THR A 100 -1.95 -5.73 6.72
N LEU A 101 -3.10 -6.22 7.18
CA LEU A 101 -3.82 -5.67 8.32
C LEU A 101 -3.62 -6.56 9.54
N ILE A 102 -3.27 -5.95 10.67
CA ILE A 102 -3.29 -6.58 12.00
C ILE A 102 -4.37 -5.86 12.82
N TRP A 103 -5.46 -6.57 13.15
CA TRP A 103 -6.61 -5.98 13.82
C TRP A 103 -7.47 -7.05 14.55
N PRO A 104 -7.82 -6.82 15.83
CA PRO A 104 -7.33 -5.77 16.72
C PRO A 104 -5.85 -5.95 17.07
N ALA A 105 -5.10 -4.83 17.09
CA ALA A 105 -3.69 -4.81 17.49
C ALA A 105 -3.55 -4.53 19.00
N THR A 106 -2.72 -5.31 19.69
CA THR A 106 -2.44 -5.18 21.13
C THR A 106 -1.12 -4.43 21.39
N GLU A 107 -0.94 -3.86 22.59
CA GLU A 107 0.25 -3.05 22.98
C GLU A 107 1.51 -3.87 23.32
N ALA A 108 1.76 -4.99 22.63
CA ALA A 108 2.85 -5.93 22.98
C ALA A 108 4.24 -5.28 23.15
#